data_AF-F8FF31-F1
#
_entry.id   AF-F8FF31-F1
#
_cell.length_a   1.000
_cell.length_b   1.000
_cell.length_c   1.000
_cell.angle_alpha   90.00
_cell.angle_beta   90.00
_cell.angle_gamma   90.00
#
_symmetry.space_group_name_H-M   'P 1'
#
loop_
_entity.id
_entity.type
_entity.pdbx_description
1 polymer ?
#
loop_
_entity_poly.entity_id
_entity_poly.type
_entity_poly.pdbx_seq_one_letter_code
_entity_poly.pdbx_strand_id
1 'polypeptide(L)' 'MEEIRPGDVVWFPPGEKHWHGASPTTAMTHIAIQEHLDGKAVDWMEKVSDDQYNT' A
#
# COMPACT_ATOMS: atom_id res chain seq x y z
N MET A 1 5.29 10.71 -0.29
CA MET A 1 4.20 9.89 -0.84
C MET A 1 4.12 10.05 -2.35
N GLU A 2 3.48 9.12 -3.04
CA GLU A 2 3.10 9.27 -4.45
C GLU A 2 1.59 9.22 -4.57
N GLU A 3 1.01 10.15 -5.35
CA GLU A 3 -0.42 10.15 -5.64
C GLU A 3 -0.71 9.10 -6.72
N ILE A 4 -1.65 8.19 -6.44
CA ILE A 4 -2.05 7.11 -7.35
C ILE A 4 -3.45 7.42 -7.89
N ARG A 5 -3.64 7.28 -9.19
CA ARG A 5 -4.89 7.57 -9.91
C ARG A 5 -5.45 6.32 -10.61
N PRO A 6 -6.75 6.32 -10.97
CA PRO A 6 -7.33 5.23 -11.73
C PRO A 6 -6.56 4.97 -13.04
N GLY A 7 -6.06 3.74 -13.21
CA GLY A 7 -5.26 3.33 -14.36
C GLY A 7 -3.76 3.16 -14.06
N ASP A 8 -3.28 3.69 -12.93
CA ASP A 8 -1.89 3.52 -12.53
C ASP A 8 -1.59 2.08 -12.07
N VAL A 9 -0.36 1.64 -12.31
CA VAL A 9 0.16 0.35 -11.86
C VAL A 9 1.31 0.60 -10.91
N VAL A 10 1.19 0.07 -9.70
CA VAL A 10 2.21 0.22 -8.64
C VAL A 10 2.81 -1.16 -8.34
N TRP A 11 4.13 -1.21 -8.29
CA TRP A 11 4.88 -2.42 -7.97
C TRP A 11 5.74 -2.19 -6.73
N PHE A 12 5.58 -3.08 -5.73
CA PHE A 12 6.45 -3.13 -4.57
C PHE A 12 7.38 -4.35 -4.68
N PRO A 13 8.70 -4.15 -4.79
CA PRO A 13 9.69 -5.22 -4.70
C PRO A 13 9.50 -6.16 -3.49
N PRO A 14 9.89 -7.44 -3.60
CA PRO A 14 9.82 -8.37 -2.48
C PRO A 14 10.55 -7.86 -1.23
N GLY A 15 9.85 -7.85 -0.10
CA GLY A 15 10.40 -7.41 1.19
C GLY A 15 10.43 -5.89 1.41
N GLU A 16 10.00 -5.08 0.45
CA GLU A 16 9.89 -3.63 0.66
C GLU A 16 8.77 -3.30 1.65
N LYS A 17 9.10 -2.56 2.70
CA LYS A 17 8.11 -2.04 3.64
C LYS A 17 7.35 -0.89 3.00
N HIS A 18 6.03 -1.04 2.87
CA HIS A 18 5.18 -0.05 2.22
C HIS A 18 3.80 0.04 2.87
N TRP A 19 3.07 1.08 2.52
CA TRP A 19 1.65 1.25 2.79
C TRP A 19 0.99 1.94 1.59
N HIS A 20 -0.29 1.71 1.38
CA HIS A 20 -1.10 2.42 0.38
C HIS A 20 -2.53 2.58 0.91
N GLY A 21 -3.18 3.68 0.55
CA GLY A 21 -4.49 4.00 1.08
C GLY A 21 -5.14 5.16 0.34
N ALA A 22 -6.36 5.50 0.77
CA ALA A 22 -7.07 6.67 0.29
C ALA A 22 -6.34 7.97 0.66
N SER A 23 -6.58 9.04 -0.10
CA SER A 23 -6.24 10.40 0.33
C SER A 23 -7.14 10.83 1.50
N PRO A 24 -6.80 11.92 2.22
CA PRO A 24 -7.60 12.37 3.37
C PRO A 24 -9.06 12.73 3.03
N THR A 25 -9.36 13.05 1.77
CA THR A 25 -10.65 13.60 1.34
C THR A 25 -11.36 12.78 0.26
N THR A 26 -10.68 11.79 -0.33
CA THR A 26 -11.20 11.03 -1.47
C THR A 26 -10.91 9.54 -1.30
N ALA A 27 -11.97 8.73 -1.36
CA ALA A 27 -11.87 7.27 -1.30
C ALA A 27 -11.11 6.70 -2.52
N MET A 28 -10.47 5.55 -2.33
CA MET A 28 -9.71 4.85 -3.36
C MET A 28 -10.12 3.38 -3.39
N THR A 29 -10.10 2.78 -4.58
CA THR A 29 -10.26 1.33 -4.78
C THR A 29 -9.19 0.87 -5.75
N HIS A 30 -8.58 -0.27 -5.46
CA HIS A 30 -7.61 -0.89 -6.33
C HIS A 30 -7.74 -2.42 -6.28
N ILE A 31 -7.14 -3.08 -7.26
CA ILE A 31 -6.95 -4.52 -7.26
C ILE A 31 -5.56 -4.79 -6.69
N ALA A 32 -5.47 -5.65 -5.67
CA ALA A 32 -4.20 -6.13 -5.12
C ALA A 32 -3.92 -7.54 -5.65
N ILE A 33 -2.72 -7.74 -6.21
CA ILE A 33 -2.26 -9.04 -6.71
C ILE A 33 -0.93 -9.33 -6.04
N GLN A 34 -0.86 -10.44 -5.31
CA GLN A 34 0.35 -10.90 -4.63
C GLN A 34 0.43 -12.42 -4.63
N GLU A 35 1.66 -12.93 -4.74
CA GLU A 35 1.96 -14.36 -4.66
C GLU A 35 2.13 -14.79 -3.20
N HIS A 36 1.94 -16.08 -2.93
CA HIS A 36 2.20 -16.64 -1.60
C HIS A 36 3.60 -17.27 -1.55
N LEU A 37 4.29 -17.05 -0.44
CA LEU A 37 5.52 -17.74 -0.07
C LEU A 37 5.31 -18.35 1.32
N ASP A 38 5.60 -19.64 1.48
CA ASP A 38 5.43 -20.37 2.75
C ASP A 38 4.03 -20.23 3.38
N GLY A 39 2.99 -20.21 2.54
CA GLY A 39 1.59 -20.14 2.97
C GLY A 39 1.11 -18.76 3.40
N LYS A 40 1.92 -17.70 3.25
CA LYS A 40 1.54 -16.30 3.52
C LYS A 40 1.86 -15.40 2.32
N ALA A 41 1.17 -14.27 2.23
CA ALA A 41 1.42 -13.25 1.20
C ALA A 41 1.81 -11.88 1.79
N VAL A 42 1.86 -11.76 3.12
CA VAL A 42 2.13 -10.50 3.82
C VAL A 42 2.74 -10.75 5.19
N ASP A 43 3.63 -9.84 5.59
CA ASP A 43 4.09 -9.68 6.97
C ASP A 43 3.62 -8.31 7.48
N TRP A 44 2.68 -8.32 8.43
CA TRP A 44 2.16 -7.07 9.01
C TRP A 44 3.16 -6.45 9.98
N MET A 45 3.23 -5.11 9.95
CA MET A 45 4.08 -4.31 10.84
C MET A 45 3.23 -3.31 11.64
N GLU A 46 3.84 -2.21 12.10
CA GLU A 46 3.14 -1.16 12.83
C GLU A 46 2.16 -0.36 11.96
N LYS A 47 1.24 0.35 12.61
CA LYS A 47 0.34 1.29 11.94
C LYS A 47 1.13 2.50 11.43
N VAL A 48 0.73 3.00 10.28
CA VAL A 48 1.11 4.33 9.80
C VAL A 48 0.57 5.37 10.80
N SER A 49 1.45 6.24 11.32
CA SER A 49 1.03 7.32 12.23
C SER A 49 0.38 8.47 11.46
N ASP A 50 -0.37 9.33 12.14
CA ASP A 50 -0.94 10.52 11.52
C ASP A 50 0.15 11.44 10.93
N ASP A 51 1.31 11.55 11.59
CA ASP A 51 2.44 12.34 11.08
C ASP A 51 3.01 11.75 9.77
N GLN A 52 3.13 10.43 9.69
CA GLN A 52 3.54 9.72 8.47
C GLN A 52 2.48 9.82 7.37
N TYR A 53 1.20 9.91 7.73
CA TYR A 53 0.10 10.02 6.77
C TYR A 53 -0.07 11.43 6.20
N ASN A 54 0.43 12.46 6.89
CA ASN A 54 0.29 13.86 6.50
C ASN A 54 1.55 14.47 5.82
N THR A 55 2.54 13.65 5.45
CA THR A 55 3.82 14.08 4.82
C THR A 55 3.99 13.62 3.37
#